data_AF-A0A920CUM8-F1
#
_entry.id   AF-A0A920CUM8-F1
#
_cell.length_a   1.000
_cell.length_b   1.000
_cell.length_c   1.000
_cell.angle_alpha   90.00
_cell.angle_beta   90.00
_cell.angle_gamma   90.00
#
_symmetry.space_group_name_H-M   'P 1'
#
loop_
_entity.id
_entity.type
_entity.pdbx_description
1 polymer ?
#
loop_
_entity_poly.entity_id
_entity_poly.type
_entity_poly.pdbx_seq_one_letter_code
_entity_poly.pdbx_strand_id
1 'polypeptide(L)'
;MSLPYDREAELKERFNQFIANKITGSNEDYYSRMSVEDFEDIKTTLKDIHNIITYKTTIRFIDWVSERFPYVKENYQVYLEQVLKTRPNDNGYDLIVTGEVNIIAEIKCNKPINNGYKFGSAQRNGIVKDILGLLEGKSKVKSNPAAAFKFLVIYDFGDHTLSAAQHLIKNLQADLKEKVEIYEDSNLLTTDKVYVVFIK
;
A
#
# COMPACT_ATOMS: atom_id res chain seq x y z
N MET A 1 27.53 37.71 12.12
CA MET A 1 28.19 36.84 11.11
C MET A 1 27.49 35.51 11.15
N SER A 2 26.92 35.03 10.03
CA SER A 2 26.36 33.68 9.97
C SER A 2 27.51 32.68 9.92
N LEU A 3 27.42 31.60 10.70
CA LEU A 3 28.34 30.48 10.56
C LEU A 3 28.26 29.94 9.12
N PRO A 4 29.41 29.54 8.53
CA PRO A 4 29.41 28.89 7.23
C PRO A 4 28.62 27.57 7.31
N TYR A 5 27.90 27.26 6.25
CA TYR A 5 27.11 26.03 6.15
C TYR A 5 28.03 24.79 6.23
N ASP A 6 27.73 23.90 7.17
CA ASP A 6 28.39 22.60 7.34
C ASP A 6 27.42 21.48 6.96
N ARG A 7 27.67 20.88 5.79
CA ARG A 7 26.86 19.80 5.23
C ARG A 7 26.94 18.51 6.07
N GLU A 8 28.11 18.21 6.63
CA GLU A 8 28.29 16.98 7.40
C GLU A 8 27.55 17.07 8.73
N ALA A 9 27.66 18.22 9.41
CA ALA A 9 26.93 18.49 10.64
C ALA A 9 25.40 18.37 10.44
N GLU A 10 24.85 18.91 9.35
CA GLU A 10 23.41 18.78 9.04
C GLU A 10 23.00 17.32 8.82
N LEU A 11 23.77 16.57 8.03
CA LEU A 11 23.48 15.15 7.75
C LEU A 11 23.54 14.31 9.03
N LYS A 12 24.56 14.54 9.85
CA LYS A 12 24.76 13.90 11.15
C LYS A 12 23.61 14.19 12.10
N GLU A 13 23.21 15.44 12.24
CA GLU A 13 22.10 15.85 13.10
C GLU A 13 20.80 15.16 12.67
N ARG A 14 20.45 15.23 11.38
CA ARG A 14 19.23 14.62 10.84
C ARG A 14 19.20 13.12 11.04
N PHE A 15 20.32 12.43 10.81
CA PHE A 15 20.42 10.99 11.01
C PHE A 15 20.25 10.61 12.49
N ASN A 16 21.01 11.25 13.39
CA ASN A 16 20.96 10.96 14.83
C ASN A 16 19.57 11.25 15.41
N GLN A 17 18.93 12.35 15.01
CA GLN A 17 17.55 12.66 15.39
C GLN A 17 16.58 11.58 14.93
N PHE A 18 16.72 11.07 13.70
CA PHE A 18 15.85 9.99 13.22
C PHE A 18 16.03 8.71 14.05
N ILE A 19 17.27 8.26 14.26
CA ILE A 19 17.57 7.04 15.02
C ILE A 19 17.07 7.16 16.46
N ALA A 20 17.36 8.28 17.12
CA ALA A 20 16.90 8.57 18.47
C ALA A 20 15.36 8.53 18.57
N ASN A 21 14.68 9.25 17.69
CA ASN A 21 13.23 9.41 17.77
C ASN A 21 12.43 8.17 17.34
N LYS A 22 12.99 7.33 16.47
CA LYS A 22 12.25 6.23 15.83
C LYS A 22 12.73 4.83 16.19
N ILE A 23 13.97 4.67 16.65
CA ILE A 23 14.58 3.36 16.84
C ILE A 23 15.00 3.15 18.30
N THR A 24 15.84 4.03 18.85
CA THR A 24 16.52 3.76 20.13
C THR A 24 15.89 4.46 21.33
N GLY A 25 15.27 5.61 21.13
CA GLY A 25 14.80 6.48 22.22
C GLY A 25 15.91 7.22 22.96
N SER A 26 17.19 7.03 22.61
CA SER A 26 18.32 7.74 23.21
C SER A 26 18.99 8.69 22.22
N ASN A 27 19.43 9.85 22.73
CA ASN A 27 20.13 10.85 21.93
C ASN A 27 21.64 10.59 21.99
N GLU A 28 22.16 9.87 21.00
CA GLU A 28 23.57 9.52 20.88
C GLU A 28 24.10 9.83 19.49
N ASP A 29 25.43 9.80 19.36
CA ASP A 29 26.10 9.98 18.08
C ASP A 29 26.20 8.65 17.31
N TYR A 30 25.11 8.26 16.66
CA TYR A 30 25.05 7.05 15.84
C TYR A 30 25.80 7.22 14.51
N TYR A 31 25.69 8.40 13.89
CA TYR A 31 26.32 8.71 12.61
C TYR A 31 27.83 8.48 12.65
N SER A 32 28.52 9.02 13.65
CA SER A 32 29.99 8.88 13.74
C SER A 32 30.45 7.49 14.18
N ARG A 33 29.53 6.58 14.53
CA ARG A 33 29.82 5.16 14.83
C ARG A 33 29.68 4.26 13.60
N MET A 34 29.18 4.78 12.48
CA MET A 34 28.92 4.02 11.26
C MET A 34 29.97 4.32 10.19
N SER A 35 30.38 3.27 9.50
CA SER A 35 31.16 3.32 8.27
C SER A 35 30.26 3.59 7.05
N VAL A 36 30.88 3.86 5.89
CA VAL A 36 30.14 4.00 4.62
C VAL A 36 29.44 2.68 4.26
N GLU A 37 30.10 1.56 4.53
CA GLU A 37 29.58 0.22 4.35
C GLU A 37 28.34 -0.03 5.22
N ASP A 38 28.35 0.41 6.49
CA ASP A 38 27.17 0.32 7.36
C ASP A 38 25.97 1.12 6.80
N PHE A 39 26.21 2.30 6.22
CA PHE A 39 25.14 3.08 5.57
C PHE A 39 24.58 2.39 4.32
N GLU A 40 25.41 1.71 3.54
CA GLU A 40 24.96 0.92 2.39
C GLU A 40 24.17 -0.33 2.82
N ASP A 41 24.58 -0.98 3.90
CA ASP A 41 23.85 -2.10 4.51
C ASP A 41 22.50 -1.67 5.06
N ILE A 42 22.43 -0.49 5.70
CA ILE A 42 21.17 0.13 6.12
C ILE A 42 20.27 0.37 4.91
N LYS A 43 20.77 1.01 3.83
CA LYS A 43 19.96 1.22 2.61
C LYS A 43 19.43 -0.10 2.05
N THR A 44 20.27 -1.12 2.00
CA THR A 44 19.92 -2.44 1.48
C THR A 44 18.89 -3.13 2.36
N THR A 45 18.99 -3.01 3.67
CA THR A 45 18.04 -3.60 4.63
C THR A 45 16.70 -2.85 4.58
N LEU A 46 16.74 -1.52 4.52
CA LEU A 46 15.55 -0.68 4.51
C LEU A 46 14.80 -0.70 3.17
N LYS A 47 15.36 -1.29 2.10
CA LYS A 47 14.63 -1.50 0.84
C LYS A 47 13.35 -2.31 1.04
N ASP A 48 13.34 -3.21 2.02
CA ASP A 48 12.20 -4.07 2.35
C ASP A 48 11.11 -3.36 3.18
N ILE A 49 11.29 -2.09 3.55
CA ILE A 49 10.25 -1.28 4.20
C ILE A 49 8.96 -1.30 3.39
N HIS A 50 9.05 -1.21 2.06
CA HIS A 50 7.87 -1.26 1.21
C HIS A 50 7.09 -2.56 1.40
N ASN A 51 7.79 -3.70 1.44
CA ASN A 51 7.20 -5.02 1.67
C ASN A 51 6.57 -5.10 3.07
N ILE A 52 7.22 -4.53 4.09
CA ILE A 52 6.69 -4.48 5.47
C ILE A 52 5.38 -3.67 5.53
N ILE A 53 5.33 -2.51 4.89
CA ILE A 53 4.11 -1.66 4.87
C ILE A 53 2.99 -2.39 4.13
N THR A 54 3.28 -2.96 2.96
CA THR A 54 2.31 -3.77 2.19
C THR A 54 1.74 -4.90 3.04
N TYR A 55 2.60 -5.72 3.66
CA TYR A 55 2.18 -6.81 4.54
C TYR A 55 1.25 -6.34 5.68
N LYS A 56 1.65 -5.30 6.42
CA LYS A 56 0.82 -4.75 7.52
C LYS A 56 -0.51 -4.20 7.01
N THR A 57 -0.51 -3.58 5.83
CA THR A 57 -1.72 -3.06 5.19
C THR A 57 -2.66 -4.18 4.77
N THR A 58 -2.12 -5.27 4.21
CA THR A 58 -2.91 -6.45 3.84
C THR A 58 -3.58 -7.08 5.06
N ILE A 59 -2.89 -7.23 6.19
CA ILE A 59 -3.51 -7.77 7.43
C ILE A 59 -4.67 -6.89 7.87
N ARG A 60 -4.47 -5.59 7.95
CA ARG A 60 -5.51 -4.64 8.35
C ARG A 60 -6.68 -4.62 7.37
N PHE A 61 -6.41 -4.88 6.09
CA PHE A 61 -7.46 -5.04 5.10
C PHE A 61 -8.26 -6.33 5.31
N ILE A 62 -7.62 -7.43 5.75
CA ILE A 62 -8.34 -8.66 6.15
C ILE A 62 -9.25 -8.36 7.34
N ASP A 63 -8.76 -7.63 8.36
CA ASP A 63 -9.61 -7.20 9.47
C ASP A 63 -10.83 -6.42 8.96
N TRP A 64 -10.60 -5.41 8.13
CA TRP A 64 -11.63 -4.56 7.55
C TRP A 64 -12.67 -5.35 6.73
N VAL A 65 -12.23 -6.34 5.95
CA VAL A 65 -13.14 -7.16 5.12
C VAL A 65 -13.87 -8.20 5.96
N SER A 66 -13.28 -8.70 7.04
CA SER A 66 -13.94 -9.63 7.97
C SER A 66 -15.13 -8.99 8.69
N GLU A 67 -15.09 -7.68 8.94
CA GLU A 67 -16.21 -6.94 9.54
C GLU A 67 -17.42 -6.83 8.58
N ARG A 68 -17.18 -6.93 7.27
CA ARG A 68 -18.18 -6.71 6.22
C ARG A 68 -18.69 -8.00 5.58
N PHE A 69 -17.91 -9.07 5.66
CA PHE A 69 -18.21 -10.37 5.08
C PHE A 69 -18.13 -11.45 6.15
N PRO A 70 -19.28 -11.95 6.68
CA PRO A 70 -19.31 -12.99 7.72
C PRO A 70 -18.48 -14.22 7.37
N TYR A 71 -18.54 -14.66 6.11
CA TYR A 71 -17.72 -15.77 5.61
C TYR A 71 -16.21 -15.54 5.79
N VAL A 72 -15.74 -14.30 5.55
CA VAL A 72 -14.32 -13.95 5.75
C VAL A 72 -13.96 -14.00 7.23
N LYS A 73 -14.86 -13.55 8.10
CA LYS A 73 -14.67 -13.61 9.56
C LYS A 73 -14.55 -15.04 10.07
N GLU A 74 -15.43 -15.93 9.61
CA GLU A 74 -15.43 -17.34 9.98
C GLU A 74 -14.17 -18.06 9.49
N ASN A 75 -13.61 -17.63 8.36
CA ASN A 75 -12.42 -18.21 7.75
C ASN A 75 -11.17 -17.33 7.90
N TYR A 76 -11.15 -16.40 8.87
CA TYR A 76 -10.10 -15.38 9.00
C TYR A 76 -8.69 -15.96 9.00
N GLN A 77 -8.47 -17.04 9.77
CA GLN A 77 -7.16 -17.67 9.91
C GLN A 77 -6.64 -18.24 8.57
N VAL A 78 -7.53 -18.71 7.69
CA VAL A 78 -7.17 -19.23 6.37
C VAL A 78 -6.57 -18.10 5.51
N TYR A 79 -7.21 -16.94 5.51
CA TYR A 79 -6.78 -15.78 4.71
C TYR A 79 -5.56 -15.08 5.33
N LEU A 80 -5.43 -15.07 6.65
CA LEU A 80 -4.21 -14.63 7.31
C LEU A 80 -3.02 -15.52 6.92
N GLU A 81 -3.19 -16.83 6.96
CA GLU A 81 -2.13 -17.77 6.56
C GLU A 81 -1.73 -17.67 5.09
N GLN A 82 -2.68 -17.36 4.20
CA GLN A 82 -2.40 -17.08 2.81
C GLN A 82 -1.38 -15.93 2.70
N VAL A 83 -1.65 -14.79 3.35
CA VAL A 83 -0.76 -13.62 3.33
C VAL A 83 0.60 -13.94 3.95
N LEU A 84 0.63 -14.70 5.04
CA LEU A 84 1.89 -15.11 5.69
C LEU A 84 2.78 -15.99 4.79
N LYS A 85 2.17 -16.76 3.88
CA LYS A 85 2.89 -17.71 3.01
C LYS A 85 3.24 -17.11 1.65
N THR A 86 2.63 -15.98 1.26
CA THR A 86 2.91 -15.28 0.00
C THR A 86 4.31 -14.67 0.01
N ARG A 87 5.12 -15.01 -0.98
CA ARG A 87 6.43 -14.39 -1.20
C ARG A 87 6.24 -13.04 -1.90
N PRO A 88 7.13 -12.05 -1.69
CA PRO A 88 7.04 -10.74 -2.34
C PRO A 88 6.98 -10.76 -3.88
N ASN A 89 7.42 -11.86 -4.52
CA ASN A 89 7.43 -12.03 -5.97
C ASN A 89 6.36 -13.01 -6.49
N ASP A 90 5.46 -13.49 -5.62
CA ASP A 90 4.41 -14.39 -6.05
C ASP A 90 3.45 -13.65 -6.99
N ASN A 91 3.16 -14.28 -8.13
CA ASN A 91 2.30 -13.68 -9.13
C ASN A 91 0.85 -13.81 -8.68
N GLY A 92 0.17 -12.69 -8.43
CA GLY A 92 -1.28 -12.70 -8.29
C GLY A 92 -1.86 -11.43 -7.69
N TYR A 93 -2.98 -11.59 -7.00
CA TYR A 93 -3.55 -10.56 -6.15
C TYR A 93 -2.96 -10.67 -4.75
N ASP A 94 -2.86 -9.55 -4.06
CA ASP A 94 -2.35 -9.51 -2.68
C ASP A 94 -3.30 -10.20 -1.69
N LEU A 95 -4.61 -10.26 -2.00
CA LEU A 95 -5.58 -11.10 -1.31
C LEU A 95 -6.53 -11.76 -2.31
N ILE A 96 -6.82 -13.05 -2.09
CA ILE A 96 -7.84 -13.81 -2.82
C ILE A 96 -8.68 -14.60 -1.82
N VAL A 97 -9.96 -14.27 -1.72
CA VAL A 97 -10.95 -15.06 -0.99
C VAL A 97 -11.75 -15.85 -2.01
N THR A 98 -11.87 -17.16 -1.79
CA THR A 98 -12.73 -18.07 -2.56
C THR A 98 -13.66 -18.84 -1.63
N GLY A 99 -14.90 -19.07 -2.09
CA GLY A 99 -15.91 -19.82 -1.35
C GLY A 99 -17.31 -19.25 -1.56
N GLU A 100 -18.06 -19.06 -0.47
CA GLU A 100 -19.41 -18.46 -0.53
C GLU A 100 -19.39 -17.03 -1.06
N VAL A 101 -18.29 -16.32 -0.81
CA VAL A 101 -18.00 -15.04 -1.45
C VAL A 101 -16.62 -15.08 -2.10
N ASN A 102 -16.50 -14.42 -3.24
CA ASN A 102 -15.23 -14.21 -3.91
C ASN A 102 -14.78 -12.76 -3.74
N ILE A 103 -13.54 -12.57 -3.27
CA ILE A 103 -12.93 -11.24 -3.11
C ILE A 103 -11.54 -11.28 -3.72
N ILE A 104 -11.19 -10.25 -4.47
CA ILE A 104 -9.83 -10.02 -4.98
C ILE A 104 -9.38 -8.61 -4.64
N ALA A 105 -8.14 -8.46 -4.18
CA ALA A 105 -7.63 -7.16 -3.79
C ALA A 105 -6.16 -6.91 -4.17
N GLU A 106 -5.87 -5.65 -4.46
CA GLU A 106 -4.53 -5.13 -4.73
C GLU A 106 -4.18 -4.06 -3.71
N ILE A 107 -3.03 -4.19 -3.03
CA ILE A 107 -2.55 -3.27 -2.01
C ILE A 107 -1.50 -2.34 -2.63
N LYS A 108 -1.68 -1.03 -2.44
CA LYS A 108 -0.75 0.01 -2.90
C LYS A 108 -0.30 0.88 -1.74
N CYS A 109 0.99 0.75 -1.42
CA CYS A 109 1.63 1.48 -0.31
C CYS A 109 2.58 2.58 -0.79
N ASN A 110 2.45 3.02 -2.04
CA ASN A 110 3.30 4.07 -2.57
C ASN A 110 2.77 5.43 -2.16
N LYS A 111 3.55 6.16 -1.35
CA LYS A 111 3.22 7.54 -0.96
C LYS A 111 3.10 8.40 -2.24
N PRO A 112 2.01 9.16 -2.43
CA PRO A 112 1.89 10.03 -3.59
C PRO A 112 3.02 11.08 -3.59
N ILE A 113 3.47 11.46 -4.79
CA ILE A 113 4.54 12.45 -4.98
C ILE A 113 3.95 13.88 -5.09
N ASN A 114 4.79 14.90 -5.32
CA ASN A 114 4.37 16.29 -5.52
C ASN A 114 3.52 16.83 -4.36
N ASN A 115 4.12 16.91 -3.16
CA ASN A 115 3.45 17.28 -1.92
C ASN A 115 2.30 16.33 -1.52
N GLY A 116 2.16 15.17 -2.16
CA GLY A 116 1.20 14.14 -1.79
C GLY A 116 -0.15 14.23 -2.50
N TYR A 117 -0.41 15.25 -3.33
CA TYR A 117 -1.73 15.45 -3.94
C TYR A 117 -1.94 14.71 -5.26
N LYS A 118 -0.90 14.08 -5.83
CA LYS A 118 -0.97 13.38 -7.12
C LYS A 118 -0.05 12.17 -7.14
N PHE A 119 -0.53 11.09 -7.77
CA PHE A 119 0.34 9.99 -8.15
C PHE A 119 1.21 10.39 -9.35
N GLY A 120 2.49 10.04 -9.29
CA GLY A 120 3.41 10.19 -10.41
C GLY A 120 3.06 9.26 -11.57
N SER A 121 3.63 9.49 -12.75
CA SER A 121 3.33 8.69 -13.96
C SER A 121 3.50 7.18 -13.73
N ALA A 122 4.63 6.76 -13.15
CA ALA A 122 4.89 5.35 -12.85
C ALA A 122 3.88 4.76 -11.85
N GLN A 123 3.56 5.50 -10.78
CA GLN A 123 2.56 5.08 -9.79
C GLN A 123 1.17 4.96 -10.42
N ARG A 124 0.77 5.96 -11.21
CA ARG A 124 -0.50 5.96 -11.94
C ARG A 124 -0.62 4.76 -12.86
N ASN A 125 0.40 4.49 -13.66
CA ASN A 125 0.37 3.38 -14.62
C ASN A 125 0.29 2.03 -13.89
N GLY A 126 1.00 1.88 -12.76
CA GLY A 126 0.86 0.71 -11.89
C GLY A 126 -0.56 0.55 -11.36
N ILE A 127 -1.13 1.59 -10.76
CA ILE A 127 -2.50 1.55 -10.21
C ILE A 127 -3.53 1.24 -11.31
N VAL A 128 -3.44 1.87 -12.48
CA VAL A 128 -4.35 1.62 -13.60
C VAL A 128 -4.24 0.16 -14.09
N LYS A 129 -3.02 -0.37 -14.18
CA LYS A 129 -2.81 -1.79 -14.53
C LYS A 129 -3.47 -2.72 -13.51
N ASP A 130 -3.42 -2.38 -12.23
CA ASP A 130 -4.04 -3.19 -11.18
C ASP A 130 -5.57 -3.06 -11.17
N ILE A 131 -6.12 -1.88 -11.46
CA ILE A 131 -7.57 -1.70 -11.70
C ILE A 131 -8.02 -2.60 -12.86
N LEU A 132 -7.30 -2.58 -13.99
CA LEU A 132 -7.61 -3.46 -15.13
C LEU A 132 -7.49 -4.93 -14.74
N GLY A 133 -6.43 -5.30 -14.00
CA GLY A 133 -6.25 -6.65 -13.49
C GLY A 133 -7.40 -7.10 -12.59
N LEU A 134 -7.92 -6.22 -11.74
CA LEU A 134 -9.09 -6.50 -10.89
C LEU A 134 -10.38 -6.65 -11.71
N LEU A 135 -10.55 -5.90 -12.81
CA LEU A 135 -11.74 -5.95 -13.65
C LEU A 135 -11.74 -7.15 -14.61
N GLU A 136 -10.61 -7.41 -15.26
CA GLU A 136 -10.49 -8.33 -16.40
C GLU A 136 -9.79 -9.63 -16.04
N GLY A 137 -9.05 -9.65 -14.93
CA GLY A 137 -8.27 -10.78 -14.47
C GLY A 137 -6.78 -10.65 -14.76
N LYS A 138 -5.98 -11.39 -13.98
CA LYS A 138 -4.53 -11.52 -14.19
C LYS A 138 -4.22 -12.83 -14.91
N SER A 139 -3.43 -12.77 -15.98
CA SER A 139 -3.12 -13.91 -16.87
C SER A 139 -2.53 -15.15 -16.18
N LYS A 140 -1.91 -14.99 -15.01
CA LYS A 140 -1.29 -16.08 -14.24
C LYS A 140 -2.14 -16.59 -13.06
N VAL A 141 -3.33 -16.03 -12.84
CA VAL A 141 -4.20 -16.40 -11.71
C VAL A 141 -5.53 -16.91 -12.25
N LYS A 142 -5.87 -18.16 -11.91
CA LYS A 142 -7.24 -18.66 -12.10
C LYS A 142 -8.15 -17.98 -11.09
N SER A 143 -8.82 -16.92 -11.51
CA SER A 143 -9.85 -16.21 -10.76
C SER A 143 -11.02 -15.92 -11.69
N ASN A 144 -12.21 -15.71 -11.14
CA ASN A 144 -13.35 -15.18 -11.89
C ASN A 144 -13.65 -13.75 -11.41
N PRO A 145 -12.97 -12.74 -11.97
CA PRO A 145 -13.17 -11.34 -11.57
C PRO A 145 -14.63 -10.92 -11.64
N ALA A 146 -15.39 -11.35 -12.66
CA ALA A 146 -16.79 -10.96 -12.83
C ALA A 146 -17.70 -11.35 -11.65
N ALA A 147 -17.35 -12.43 -10.93
CA ALA A 147 -18.09 -12.92 -9.78
C ALA A 147 -17.46 -12.54 -8.42
N ALA A 148 -16.48 -11.62 -8.41
CA ALA A 148 -15.75 -11.22 -7.22
C ALA A 148 -15.97 -9.75 -6.87
N PHE A 149 -16.02 -9.46 -5.57
CA PHE A 149 -15.85 -8.10 -5.05
C PHE A 149 -14.39 -7.68 -5.23
N LYS A 150 -14.16 -6.47 -5.71
CA LYS A 150 -12.82 -5.99 -6.11
C LYS A 150 -12.41 -4.80 -5.28
N PHE A 151 -11.21 -4.86 -4.72
CA PHE A 151 -10.69 -3.79 -3.89
C PHE A 151 -9.32 -3.33 -4.37
N LEU A 152 -9.21 -2.04 -4.66
CA LEU A 152 -7.92 -1.37 -4.73
C LEU A 152 -7.67 -0.74 -3.36
N VAL A 153 -6.83 -1.36 -2.57
CA VAL A 153 -6.50 -0.92 -1.21
C VAL A 153 -5.31 0.01 -1.29
N ILE A 154 -5.43 1.20 -0.71
CA ILE A 154 -4.36 2.19 -0.66
C ILE A 154 -4.00 2.45 0.81
N TYR A 155 -2.71 2.40 1.12
CA TYR A 155 -2.25 2.80 2.46
C TYR A 155 -2.51 4.29 2.69
N ASP A 156 -3.19 4.62 3.77
CA ASP A 156 -3.55 5.99 4.12
C ASP A 156 -2.37 6.73 4.75
N PHE A 157 -1.77 7.63 3.98
CA PHE A 157 -0.71 8.54 4.45
C PHE A 157 -1.28 9.88 4.97
N GLY A 158 -2.59 9.98 5.17
CA GLY A 158 -3.33 11.18 5.55
C GLY A 158 -4.01 11.88 4.36
N ASP A 159 -4.49 13.10 4.58
CA ASP A 159 -5.34 13.90 3.66
C ASP A 159 -4.87 13.95 2.20
N HIS A 160 -3.57 13.86 2.00
CA HIS A 160 -2.93 13.87 0.70
C HIS A 160 -3.28 12.61 -0.13
N THR A 161 -3.39 11.44 0.50
CA THR A 161 -3.70 10.18 -0.20
C THR A 161 -5.09 10.20 -0.82
N LEU A 162 -6.11 10.68 -0.09
CA LEU A 162 -7.47 10.80 -0.62
C LEU A 162 -7.51 11.74 -1.83
N SER A 163 -6.87 12.91 -1.72
CA SER A 163 -6.78 13.89 -2.80
C SER A 163 -6.12 13.31 -4.05
N ALA A 164 -5.05 12.53 -3.87
CA ALA A 164 -4.36 11.87 -4.98
C ALA A 164 -5.23 10.80 -5.67
N ALA A 165 -6.00 10.02 -4.90
CA ALA A 165 -6.93 9.03 -5.43
C ALA A 165 -8.10 9.67 -6.18
N GLN A 166 -8.70 10.74 -5.63
CA GLN A 166 -9.75 11.50 -6.32
C GLN A 166 -9.22 12.11 -7.63
N HIS A 167 -8.01 12.68 -7.61
CA HIS A 167 -7.37 13.18 -8.82
C HIS A 167 -7.14 12.06 -9.83
N LEU A 168 -6.70 10.87 -9.40
CA LEU A 168 -6.55 9.71 -10.28
C LEU A 168 -7.87 9.34 -10.95
N ILE A 169 -8.91 9.08 -10.15
CA ILE A 169 -10.22 8.63 -10.62
C ILE A 169 -10.84 9.64 -11.59
N LYS A 170 -10.74 10.94 -11.29
CA LYS A 170 -11.23 12.01 -12.17
C LYS A 170 -10.62 11.96 -13.57
N ASN A 171 -9.37 11.51 -13.67
CA ASN A 171 -8.57 11.47 -14.90
C ASN A 171 -8.41 10.05 -15.50
N LEU A 172 -9.18 9.07 -15.02
CA LEU A 172 -9.28 7.77 -15.68
C LEU A 172 -10.00 7.92 -17.04
N GLN A 173 -9.78 6.95 -17.93
CA GLN A 173 -10.58 6.82 -19.14
C GLN A 173 -12.05 6.57 -18.77
N ALA A 174 -12.98 7.01 -19.62
CA ALA A 174 -14.40 7.05 -19.29
C ALA A 174 -14.99 5.68 -18.92
N ASP A 175 -14.56 4.64 -19.64
CA ASP A 175 -14.92 3.24 -19.42
C ASP A 175 -14.46 2.66 -18.07
N LEU A 176 -13.33 3.14 -17.54
CA LEU A 176 -12.84 2.77 -16.21
C LEU A 176 -13.47 3.62 -15.11
N LYS A 177 -13.74 4.89 -15.39
CA LYS A 177 -14.24 5.86 -14.41
C LYS A 177 -15.59 5.45 -13.84
N GLU A 178 -16.46 4.83 -14.63
CA GLU A 178 -17.76 4.32 -14.17
C GLU A 178 -17.64 3.03 -13.34
N LYS A 179 -16.50 2.34 -13.43
CA LYS A 179 -16.23 1.06 -12.77
C LYS A 179 -15.34 1.19 -11.53
N VAL A 180 -14.91 2.40 -11.18
CA VAL A 180 -14.01 2.64 -10.05
C VAL A 180 -14.65 3.69 -9.13
N GLU A 181 -14.79 3.35 -7.86
CA GLU A 181 -15.45 4.20 -6.87
C GLU A 181 -14.67 4.19 -5.55
N ILE A 182 -14.61 5.33 -4.86
CA ILE A 182 -14.09 5.36 -3.49
C ILE A 182 -15.16 4.77 -2.58
N TYR A 183 -14.80 3.80 -1.76
CA TYR A 183 -15.74 3.21 -0.80
C TYR A 183 -16.10 4.22 0.30
N GLU A 184 -17.39 4.36 0.55
CA GLU A 184 -17.94 4.98 1.76
C GLU A 184 -18.85 3.94 2.46
N ASP A 185 -19.06 4.06 3.78
CA ASP A 185 -19.81 3.03 4.53
C ASP A 185 -21.29 2.89 4.07
N SER A 186 -21.84 3.90 3.39
CA SER A 186 -23.15 3.84 2.76
C SER A 186 -23.20 3.06 1.44
N ASN A 187 -22.05 2.70 0.86
CA ASN A 187 -22.01 2.01 -0.42
C ASN A 187 -22.49 0.57 -0.28
N LEU A 188 -23.48 0.20 -1.11
CA LEU A 188 -23.74 -1.21 -1.37
C LEU A 188 -22.64 -1.76 -2.27
N LEU A 189 -21.88 -2.72 -1.75
CA LEU A 189 -20.83 -3.39 -2.52
C LEU A 189 -21.46 -4.25 -3.63
N THR A 190 -20.91 -4.17 -4.83
CA THR A 190 -21.32 -4.95 -6.00
C THR A 190 -20.09 -5.58 -6.68
N THR A 191 -20.30 -6.51 -7.60
CA THR A 191 -19.22 -7.19 -8.32
C THR A 191 -18.86 -6.53 -9.65
N ASP A 192 -19.55 -5.49 -10.10
CA ASP A 192 -19.24 -4.78 -11.35
C ASP A 192 -18.21 -3.64 -11.19
N LYS A 193 -17.94 -3.24 -9.95
CA LYS A 193 -17.03 -2.14 -9.61
C LYS A 193 -15.76 -2.59 -8.89
N VAL A 194 -14.74 -1.73 -8.95
CA VAL A 194 -13.56 -1.73 -8.10
C VAL A 194 -13.74 -0.64 -7.04
N TYR A 195 -13.70 -1.04 -5.78
CA TYR A 195 -13.78 -0.12 -4.65
C TYR A 195 -12.38 0.26 -4.17
N VAL A 196 -12.12 1.56 -4.13
CA VAL A 196 -10.89 2.12 -3.56
C VAL A 196 -11.10 2.29 -2.06
N VAL A 197 -10.31 1.57 -1.27
CA VAL A 197 -10.39 1.57 0.20
C VAL A 197 -9.09 2.09 0.79
N PHE A 198 -9.17 2.94 1.80
CA PHE A 198 -8.01 3.47 2.50
C PHE A 198 -7.82 2.74 3.83
N ILE A 199 -6.62 2.19 4.06
CA ILE A 199 -6.27 1.42 5.26
C ILE A 199 -5.04 2.03 5.92
N LYS A 200 -5.04 2.12 7.25
CA LYS A 200 -3.99 2.78 8.04
C LYS A 200 -3.31 1.84 9.03
#